data_AF-A0A380FKR6-F1
#
_entry.id   AF-A0A380FKR6-F1
#
_cell.length_a   1.000
_cell.length_b   1.000
_cell.length_c   1.000
_cell.angle_alpha   90.00
_cell.angle_beta   90.00
_cell.angle_gamma   90.00
#
_symmetry.space_group_name_H-M   'P 1'
#
loop_
_entity.id
_entity.type
_entity.pdbx_description
1 polymer ?
#
loop_
_entity_poly.entity_id
_entity_poly.type
_entity_poly.pdbx_seq_one_letter_code
_entity_poly.pdbx_strand_id
1 'polypeptide(L)'
;MLYDDMGSRRLSIKDFKAFRKKGGHVEAFFPSKLPLINLRMNNRNHRKIVIIDGHIGYVGGFNVGDEYLGLKKKFGYWRDTHLKIVGDAVNALQLRIYVGLERTIY
;
A
#
# COMPACT_ATOMS: atom_id res chain seq x y z
N MET A 1 2.37 0.36 -7.91
CA MET A 1 2.07 0.05 -6.50
C MET A 1 3.00 0.85 -5.62
N LEU A 2 2.47 1.49 -4.60
CA LEU A 2 3.23 2.24 -3.62
C LEU A 2 3.09 1.53 -2.27
N TYR A 3 4.19 1.10 -1.65
CA TYR A 3 4.16 0.38 -0.38
C TYR A 3 4.88 1.15 0.73
N ASP A 4 4.50 0.91 1.99
CA ASP A 4 5.12 1.54 3.15
C ASP A 4 6.43 0.81 3.50
N ASP A 5 7.59 1.46 3.28
CA ASP A 5 8.91 0.85 3.51
C ASP A 5 9.08 0.42 4.98
N MET A 6 8.66 1.28 5.90
CA MET A 6 8.75 1.06 7.34
C MET A 6 7.81 -0.04 7.86
N GLY A 7 6.56 -0.06 7.40
CA GLY A 7 5.61 -1.14 7.70
C GLY A 7 5.95 -2.45 7.01
N SER A 8 6.81 -2.41 5.98
CA SER A 8 7.18 -3.54 5.13
C SER A 8 8.66 -3.86 5.17
N ARG A 9 9.36 -3.62 6.28
CA ARG A 9 10.84 -3.81 6.41
C ARG A 9 11.37 -5.20 6.01
N ARG A 10 10.50 -6.22 5.96
CA ARG A 10 10.85 -7.57 5.50
C ARG A 10 10.65 -7.78 4.00
N LEU A 11 9.93 -6.88 3.34
CA LEU A 11 9.76 -6.85 1.88
C LEU A 11 10.94 -6.13 1.25
N SER A 12 11.41 -6.69 0.15
CA SER A 12 12.45 -6.14 -0.71
C SER A 12 11.91 -6.01 -2.13
N ILE A 13 12.60 -5.22 -2.96
CA ILE A 13 12.24 -5.10 -4.37
C ILE A 13 12.27 -6.44 -5.13
N LYS A 14 13.02 -7.44 -4.62
CA LYS A 14 13.10 -8.78 -5.20
C LYS A 14 11.78 -9.55 -5.07
N ASP A 15 11.02 -9.31 -4.00
CA ASP A 15 9.72 -9.94 -3.78
C ASP A 15 8.70 -9.53 -4.85
N PHE A 16 8.92 -8.37 -5.50
CA PHE A 16 8.10 -7.88 -6.60
C PHE A 16 8.59 -8.31 -8.00
N LYS A 17 9.60 -9.18 -8.11
CA LYS A 17 10.20 -9.55 -9.41
C LYS A 17 9.15 -10.07 -10.40
N ALA A 18 8.27 -10.97 -9.96
CA ALA A 18 7.22 -11.52 -10.83
C ALA A 18 6.21 -10.47 -11.28
N PHE A 19 5.83 -9.56 -10.39
CA PHE A 19 4.92 -8.45 -10.68
C PHE A 19 5.55 -7.47 -11.68
N ARG A 20 6.81 -7.10 -11.48
CA ARG A 20 7.56 -6.20 -12.38
C ARG A 20 7.78 -6.82 -13.76
N LYS A 21 8.03 -8.13 -13.84
CA LYS A 21 8.15 -8.85 -15.12
C LYS A 21 6.88 -8.76 -15.97
N LYS A 22 5.71 -8.60 -15.34
CA LYS A 22 4.42 -8.41 -16.01
C LYS A 22 4.11 -6.94 -16.34
N GLY A 23 5.08 -6.04 -16.24
CA GLY A 23 4.91 -4.60 -16.49
C GLY A 23 4.44 -3.80 -15.28
N GLY A 24 4.35 -4.42 -14.09
CA GLY A 24 3.96 -3.73 -12.88
C GLY A 24 5.06 -2.79 -12.36
N HIS A 25 4.70 -1.56 -12.01
CA HIS A 25 5.62 -0.60 -11.37
C HIS A 25 5.46 -0.64 -9.85
N VAL A 26 6.56 -0.61 -9.10
CA VAL A 26 6.54 -0.65 -7.63
C VAL A 26 7.55 0.33 -7.08
N GLU A 27 7.11 1.17 -6.15
CA GLU A 27 7.95 2.13 -5.43
C GLU A 27 7.70 2.05 -3.92
N ALA A 28 8.74 2.27 -3.14
CA ALA A 28 8.68 2.38 -1.69
C ALA A 28 8.34 3.83 -1.30
N PHE A 29 7.37 4.06 -0.43
CA PHE A 29 7.02 5.39 0.06
C PHE A 29 8.02 5.85 1.13
N PHE A 30 8.70 6.98 0.88
CA PHE A 30 9.76 7.52 1.75
C PHE A 30 10.80 6.46 2.19
N PRO A 31 11.58 5.87 1.27
CA PRO A 31 12.68 5.00 1.67
C PRO A 31 13.67 5.84 2.48
N SER A 32 14.02 5.38 3.69
CA SER A 32 14.98 6.11 4.52
C SER A 32 16.35 6.10 3.84
N LYS A 33 16.78 7.22 3.25
CA LYS A 33 18.11 7.35 2.62
C LYS A 33 19.26 7.10 3.61
N LEU A 34 18.98 7.24 4.91
CA LEU A 34 19.88 6.88 6.02
C LEU A 34 19.14 5.91 6.94
N PRO A 35 19.47 4.61 6.95
CA PRO A 35 18.77 3.61 7.77
C PRO A 35 18.89 3.86 9.28
N LEU A 36 19.92 4.60 9.73
CA LEU A 36 20.20 4.85 11.15
C LEU A 36 19.57 6.15 11.69
N ILE A 37 19.11 7.07 10.83
CA ILE A 37 18.54 8.37 11.22
C ILE A 37 17.24 8.58 10.44
N ASN A 38 16.19 7.86 10.82
CA ASN A 38 14.87 8.10 10.23
C ASN A 38 14.09 9.09 11.11
N LEU A 39 14.39 10.38 11.03
CA LEU A 39 13.69 11.45 11.78
C LEU A 39 12.18 11.54 11.46
N ARG A 40 11.68 10.75 10.49
CA ARG A 40 10.29 10.70 10.05
C ARG A 40 9.64 9.33 10.27
N MET A 41 10.15 8.48 11.19
CA MET A 41 9.59 7.14 11.46
C MET A 41 8.06 7.12 11.66
N ASN A 42 7.48 8.19 12.19
CA ASN A 42 6.04 8.29 12.45
C ASN A 42 5.21 8.68 11.20
N ASN A 43 5.82 9.21 10.13
CA ASN A 43 5.12 9.53 8.88
C ASN A 43 5.07 8.30 7.96
N ARG A 44 4.26 7.31 8.36
CA ARG A 44 4.03 6.08 7.60
C ARG A 44 2.89 6.22 6.60
N ASN A 45 2.98 5.51 5.47
CA ASN A 45 1.83 5.38 4.60
C ASN A 45 0.91 4.27 5.11
N HIS A 46 -0.06 4.63 5.94
CA HIS A 46 -1.02 3.65 6.46
C HIS A 46 -2.27 3.46 5.58
N ARG A 47 -2.32 4.09 4.41
CA ARG A 47 -3.48 4.02 3.50
C ARG A 47 -3.50 2.68 2.77
N LYS A 48 -4.64 2.01 2.77
CA LYS A 48 -4.90 0.82 1.95
C LYS A 48 -5.94 1.19 0.90
N ILE A 49 -5.45 1.47 -0.31
CA ILE A 49 -6.26 2.00 -1.41
C ILE A 49 -5.93 1.17 -2.66
N VAL A 50 -6.97 0.70 -3.35
CA VAL A 50 -6.86 0.12 -4.70
C VAL A 50 -7.76 0.89 -5.62
N ILE A 51 -7.26 1.24 -6.80
CA ILE A 51 -8.02 1.94 -7.83
C ILE A 51 -7.86 1.17 -9.13
N ILE A 52 -8.98 0.90 -9.79
CA ILE A 52 -9.06 0.13 -11.03
C ILE A 52 -9.72 1.04 -12.07
N ASP A 53 -9.02 1.27 -13.18
CA ASP A 53 -9.44 2.07 -14.33
C ASP A 53 -9.94 3.48 -14.00
N GLY A 54 -9.60 4.02 -12.83
CA GLY A 54 -10.08 5.31 -12.34
C GLY A 54 -11.55 5.35 -11.91
N HIS A 55 -12.26 4.22 -11.96
CA HIS A 55 -13.71 4.17 -11.73
C HIS A 55 -14.15 3.30 -10.56
N ILE A 56 -13.32 2.33 -10.15
CA ILE A 56 -13.59 1.46 -8.99
C ILE A 56 -12.50 1.67 -7.95
N GLY A 57 -12.90 2.03 -6.74
CA GLY A 57 -12.02 2.25 -5.60
C GLY A 57 -12.33 1.28 -4.47
N TYR A 58 -11.29 0.74 -3.85
CA TYR A 58 -11.38 0.04 -2.58
C TYR A 58 -10.57 0.80 -1.52
N VAL A 59 -11.18 1.02 -0.35
CA VAL A 59 -10.51 1.63 0.80
C VAL A 59 -11.01 1.04 2.11
N GLY A 60 -10.12 0.83 3.08
CA GLY A 60 -10.49 0.25 4.37
C GLY A 60 -9.30 -0.12 5.23
N GLY A 61 -9.51 -1.06 6.17
CA GLY A 61 -8.49 -1.46 7.13
C GLY A 61 -7.60 -2.63 6.70
N PHE A 62 -8.09 -3.52 5.83
CA PHE A 62 -7.29 -4.67 5.33
C PHE A 62 -6.09 -4.23 4.49
N ASN A 63 -4.92 -4.82 4.79
CA ASN A 63 -3.78 -4.84 3.86
C ASN A 63 -3.93 -6.02 2.87
N VAL A 64 -2.94 -6.22 2.01
CA VAL A 64 -2.85 -7.39 1.13
C VAL A 64 -2.01 -8.46 1.83
N GLY A 65 -2.65 -9.53 2.29
CA GLY A 65 -1.97 -10.63 2.99
C GLY A 65 -2.90 -11.77 3.39
N ASP A 66 -2.33 -12.96 3.62
CA ASP A 66 -3.08 -14.17 3.97
C ASP A 66 -3.56 -14.19 5.43
N GLU A 67 -3.03 -13.30 6.28
CA GLU A 67 -3.37 -13.22 7.70
C GLU A 67 -4.86 -12.95 7.96
N TYR A 68 -5.54 -12.31 7.00
CA TYR A 68 -6.95 -11.95 7.11
C TYR A 68 -7.90 -13.11 6.75
N LEU A 69 -7.38 -14.19 6.17
CA LEU A 69 -8.19 -15.32 5.70
C LEU A 69 -8.57 -16.31 6.81
N GLY A 70 -8.10 -16.10 8.05
CA GLY A 70 -8.34 -17.03 9.17
C GLY A 70 -7.63 -18.38 9.06
N LEU A 71 -6.76 -18.56 8.05
CA LEU A 71 -6.07 -19.84 7.77
C LEU A 71 -5.04 -20.23 8.83
N LYS A 72 -4.52 -19.27 9.60
CA LYS A 72 -3.52 -19.53 10.64
C LYS A 72 -4.09 -19.18 12.01
N LYS A 73 -4.16 -20.17 12.91
CA LYS A 73 -4.66 -20.01 14.30
C LYS A 73 -4.04 -18.83 15.05
N LYS A 74 -2.76 -18.51 14.81
CA LYS A 74 -2.06 -17.38 15.44
C LYS A 74 -2.66 -16.01 15.13
N PHE A 75 -3.34 -15.86 13.99
CA PHE A 75 -4.01 -14.61 13.60
C PHE A 75 -5.50 -14.63 13.94
N GLY A 76 -6.09 -15.82 14.09
CA GLY A 76 -7.48 -16.00 14.47
C GLY A 76 -8.46 -15.43 13.43
N TYR A 77 -9.69 -15.18 13.86
CA TYR A 77 -10.69 -14.48 13.06
C TYR A 77 -10.36 -12.98 13.05
N TRP A 78 -10.10 -12.44 11.86
CA TRP A 78 -9.79 -11.03 11.69
C TRP A 78 -11.03 -10.27 11.21
N ARG A 79 -11.57 -9.41 12.08
CA ARG A 79 -12.67 -8.51 11.70
C ARG A 79 -12.10 -7.15 11.32
N ASP A 80 -12.35 -6.73 10.08
CA ASP A 80 -12.09 -5.37 9.61
C ASP A 80 -13.20 -4.94 8.62
N THR A 81 -13.16 -3.70 8.15
CA THR A 81 -14.12 -3.13 7.21
C THR A 81 -13.41 -2.57 5.98
N HIS A 82 -13.97 -2.84 4.81
CA HIS A 82 -13.52 -2.29 3.54
C HIS A 82 -14.73 -1.84 2.74
N LEU A 83 -14.59 -0.73 2.04
CA LEU A 83 -15.63 -0.16 1.20
C LEU A 83 -15.22 -0.28 -0.27
N LYS A 84 -16.19 -0.66 -1.10
CA LYS A 84 -16.10 -0.49 -2.55
C LYS A 84 -16.84 0.80 -2.92
N ILE A 85 -16.17 1.67 -3.64
CA ILE A 85 -16.68 2.93 -4.17
C ILE A 85 -16.64 2.84 -5.69
N VAL A 86 -17.69 3.31 -6.36
CA VAL A 86 -17.79 3.33 -7.82
C VAL A 86 -18.22 4.72 -8.28
N GLY A 87 -17.64 5.20 -9.37
CA GLY A 87 -17.93 6.52 -9.95
C GLY A 87 -16.99 7.62 -9.44
N ASP A 88 -17.38 8.88 -9.65
CA ASP A 88 -16.47 10.04 -9.53
C ASP A 88 -15.86 10.24 -8.15
N ALA A 89 -16.47 9.68 -7.10
CA ALA A 89 -15.91 9.67 -5.75
C ALA A 89 -14.51 8.99 -5.69
N VAL A 90 -14.19 8.11 -6.65
CA VAL A 90 -12.87 7.46 -6.76
C VAL A 90 -11.76 8.48 -7.08
N ASN A 91 -12.08 9.60 -7.75
CA ASN A 91 -11.11 10.64 -8.10
C ASN A 91 -10.40 11.22 -6.86
N ALA A 92 -11.13 11.34 -5.75
CA ALA A 92 -10.55 11.79 -4.49
C ALA A 92 -9.48 10.80 -3.96
N LEU A 93 -9.72 9.48 -4.09
CA LEU A 93 -8.73 8.46 -3.73
C LEU A 93 -7.53 8.47 -4.69
N GLN A 94 -7.79 8.67 -5.99
CA GLN A 94 -6.74 8.72 -7.02
C GLN A 94 -5.79 9.88 -6.81
N LEU A 95 -6.32 11.07 -6.50
CA LEU A 95 -5.50 12.23 -6.15
C LEU A 95 -4.58 11.93 -4.96
N ARG A 96 -5.05 11.17 -3.96
CA ARG A 96 -4.21 10.77 -2.81
C ARG A 96 -3.05 9.88 -3.22
N ILE A 97 -3.20 9.04 -4.24
CA ILE A 97 -2.11 8.23 -4.78
C ILE A 97 -1.10 9.10 -5.54
N TYR A 98 -1.56 9.99 -6.43
CA TYR A 98 -0.67 10.86 -7.20
C TYR A 98 0.21 11.75 -6.31
N VAL A 99 -0.39 12.45 -5.34
CA VAL A 99 0.37 13.29 -4.38
C VAL A 99 1.36 12.44 -3.57
N GLY A 100 1.03 11.18 -3.29
CA GLY A 100 1.95 10.25 -2.62
C GLY A 100 3.14 9.85 -3.49
N LEU A 101 2.91 9.60 -4.78
CA LEU A 101 3.94 9.25 -5.74
C LEU A 101 4.89 10.42 -5.99
N GLU A 102 4.37 11.64 -6.20
CA GLU A 102 5.22 12.82 -6.40
C GLU A 102 6.17 13.04 -5.22
N ARG A 103 5.67 12.97 -3.98
CA ARG A 103 6.50 13.09 -2.77
C ARG A 103 7.50 11.97 -2.55
N THR A 104 7.37 10.86 -3.28
CA THR A 104 8.28 9.71 -3.20
C THR A 104 9.41 9.82 -4.21
N ILE A 105 9.09 10.34 -5.41
CA ILE A 105 10.01 10.42 -6.55
C ILE A 105 10.84 11.72 -6.48
N TYR A 106 10.28 12.81 -5.95
CA TYR A 106 10.94 14.11 -5.76
C TYR A 106 11.22 14.38 -4.28
#